data_AF-A0A380FB37-F1
#
_entry.id   AF-A0A380FB37-F1
#
_cell.length_a   1.000
_cell.length_b   1.000
_cell.length_c   1.000
_cell.angle_alpha   90.00
_cell.angle_beta   90.00
_cell.angle_gamma   90.00
#
_symmetry.space_group_name_H-M   'P 1'
#
loop_
_entity.id
_entity.type
_entity.pdbx_description
1 polymer ?
#
loop_
_entity_poly.entity_id
_entity_poly.type
_entity_poly.pdbx_seq_one_letter_code
_entity_poly.pdbx_strand_id
1 'polypeptide(L)'
;MYTDLSMKEVIDKAARLGYDYIELSPREDFIPFYKYPKVDKAMIKNVKKWCSDAGVQLSSILPVMAWSGPDEEQRQGAVRNWKRAIEIASDLNVDVMNTEFNGSKYEQQRCEEKFYQING
;
A
#
# COMPACT_ATOMS: atom_id res chain seq x y z
N MET A 1 -10.16 -9.74 -3.25
CA MET A 1 -10.32 -8.27 -3.24
C MET A 1 -11.07 -7.88 -4.51
N TYR A 2 -11.92 -6.85 -4.54
CA TYR A 2 -12.70 -6.48 -5.73
C TYR A 2 -11.78 -6.13 -6.91
N THR A 3 -11.44 -7.12 -7.74
CA THR A 3 -10.48 -6.98 -8.84
C THR A 3 -11.05 -6.26 -10.05
N ASP A 4 -12.37 -6.08 -10.09
CA ASP A 4 -13.07 -5.66 -11.31
C ASP A 4 -13.47 -4.18 -11.29
N LEU A 5 -13.24 -3.47 -10.18
CA LEU A 5 -13.57 -2.04 -10.05
C LEU A 5 -12.31 -1.18 -10.18
N SER A 6 -12.41 -0.16 -11.03
CA SER A 6 -11.46 0.96 -11.05
C SER A 6 -11.42 1.68 -9.69
N MET A 7 -10.35 2.43 -9.43
CA MET A 7 -10.23 3.18 -8.17
C MET A 7 -11.37 4.19 -7.98
N LYS A 8 -11.85 4.82 -9.06
CA LYS A 8 -13.00 5.71 -9.02
C LYS A 8 -14.28 4.96 -8.61
N GLU A 9 -14.54 3.80 -9.20
CA GLU A 9 -15.74 3.01 -8.86
C GLU A 9 -15.73 2.52 -7.42
N VAL A 10 -14.54 2.19 -6.87
CA VAL A 10 -14.40 1.87 -5.44
C VAL A 10 -14.80 3.08 -4.58
N ILE A 11 -14.31 4.28 -4.92
CA ILE A 11 -14.62 5.52 -4.19
C ILE A 11 -16.11 5.84 -4.26
N ASP A 12 -16.69 5.86 -5.47
CA ASP A 12 -18.11 6.13 -5.69
C ASP A 12 -19.00 5.11 -4.96
N LYS A 13 -18.58 3.84 -4.95
CA LYS A 13 -19.31 2.77 -4.25
C LYS A 13 -19.25 2.95 -2.74
N ALA A 14 -18.10 3.31 -2.17
CA ALA A 14 -17.98 3.59 -0.74
C ALA A 14 -18.92 4.73 -0.32
N ALA A 15 -18.91 5.84 -1.06
CA ALA A 15 -19.81 6.98 -0.83
C ALA A 15 -21.28 6.57 -0.90
N ARG A 16 -21.69 5.83 -1.94
CA ARG A 16 -23.07 5.35 -2.11
C ARG A 16 -23.51 4.41 -0.97
N LEU A 17 -22.58 3.67 -0.39
CA LEU A 17 -22.85 2.79 0.75
C LEU A 17 -22.85 3.54 2.09
N GLY A 18 -22.56 4.84 2.10
CA GLY A 18 -22.56 5.68 3.29
C GLY A 18 -21.29 5.61 4.13
N TYR A 19 -20.15 5.19 3.54
CA TYR A 19 -18.86 5.20 4.22
C TYR A 19 -18.12 6.51 3.98
N ASP A 20 -17.54 7.07 5.05
CA ASP A 20 -16.73 8.28 4.98
C ASP A 20 -15.25 8.00 4.65
N TYR A 21 -14.78 6.77 4.87
CA TYR A 21 -13.37 6.40 4.81
C TYR A 21 -13.11 5.12 4.01
N ILE A 22 -11.95 5.08 3.33
CA ILE A 22 -11.42 3.91 2.62
C ILE A 22 -9.98 3.66 3.07
N GLU A 23 -9.64 2.41 3.40
CA GLU A 23 -8.24 1.96 3.38
C GLU A 23 -7.85 1.61 1.94
N LEU A 24 -6.75 2.18 1.45
CA LEU A 24 -6.21 1.84 0.15
C LEU A 24 -5.42 0.53 0.22
N SER A 25 -6.14 -0.58 0.09
CA SER A 25 -5.57 -1.93 0.04
C SER A 25 -4.74 -2.18 -1.25
N PRO A 26 -3.87 -3.21 -1.28
CA PRO A 26 -3.01 -3.47 -2.42
C PRO A 26 -3.76 -3.70 -3.73
N ARG A 27 -3.40 -2.96 -4.78
CA ARG A 27 -4.02 -3.03 -6.11
C ARG A 27 -2.99 -2.84 -7.22
N GLU A 28 -3.13 -3.60 -8.32
CA GLU A 28 -2.12 -3.66 -9.40
C GLU A 28 -1.93 -2.32 -10.14
N ASP A 29 -2.98 -1.49 -10.20
CA ASP A 29 -2.96 -0.14 -10.80
C ASP A 29 -2.52 0.96 -9.82
N PHE A 30 -2.13 0.62 -8.58
CA PHE A 30 -1.66 1.58 -7.60
C PHE A 30 -0.41 1.06 -6.84
N ILE A 31 -0.62 0.40 -5.69
CA ILE A 31 0.42 -0.25 -4.87
C ILE A 31 0.16 -1.76 -4.90
N PRO A 32 0.86 -2.55 -5.72
CA PRO A 32 0.64 -3.98 -5.81
C PRO A 32 1.29 -4.74 -4.64
N PHE A 33 0.80 -5.95 -4.37
CA PHE A 33 1.46 -6.89 -3.47
C PHE A 33 2.89 -7.19 -3.94
N TYR A 34 3.88 -7.03 -3.04
CA TYR A 34 5.27 -7.44 -3.21
C TYR A 34 6.03 -6.83 -4.41
N LYS A 35 5.46 -5.83 -5.09
CA LYS A 35 6.04 -5.23 -6.30
C LYS A 35 6.33 -3.75 -6.07
N TYR A 36 7.21 -3.20 -6.91
CA TYR A 36 7.48 -1.77 -6.93
C TYR A 36 6.23 -0.98 -7.37
N PRO A 37 5.73 -0.02 -6.57
CA PRO A 37 4.60 0.80 -6.96
C PRO A 37 4.94 1.74 -8.12
N LYS A 38 4.17 1.65 -9.22
CA LYS A 38 4.42 2.41 -10.46
C LYS A 38 3.41 3.51 -10.73
N VAL A 39 2.48 3.75 -9.80
CA VAL A 39 1.48 4.80 -9.95
C VAL A 39 2.13 6.15 -10.22
N ASP A 40 1.57 6.87 -11.19
CA ASP A 40 2.03 8.18 -11.59
C ASP A 40 1.29 9.32 -10.84
N LYS A 41 1.79 10.54 -11.02
CA LYS A 41 1.20 11.74 -10.40
C LYS A 41 -0.21 12.05 -10.90
N ALA A 42 -0.54 11.66 -12.14
CA ALA A 42 -1.84 11.92 -12.72
C ALA A 42 -2.93 11.07 -12.04
N MET A 43 -2.65 9.79 -11.83
CA MET A 43 -3.52 8.89 -11.09
C MET A 43 -3.67 9.33 -9.63
N ILE A 44 -2.59 9.73 -8.94
CA ILE A 44 -2.67 10.26 -7.57
C ILE A 44 -3.58 11.51 -7.52
N LYS A 45 -3.41 12.46 -8.45
CA LYS A 45 -4.25 13.65 -8.55
C LYS A 45 -5.72 13.28 -8.78
N ASN A 46 -5.98 12.29 -9.64
CA ASN A 46 -7.33 11.81 -9.91
C ASN A 46 -7.97 11.19 -8.67
N VAL A 47 -7.25 10.36 -7.91
CA VAL A 47 -7.75 9.76 -6.66
C VAL A 47 -8.13 10.84 -5.66
N LYS A 48 -7.27 11.84 -5.43
CA LYS A 48 -7.58 12.97 -4.53
C LYS A 48 -8.85 13.71 -4.98
N LYS A 49 -8.98 13.95 -6.29
CA LYS A 49 -10.17 14.59 -6.85
C LYS A 49 -11.42 13.73 -6.64
N TRP A 50 -11.38 12.44 -6.96
CA TRP A 50 -12.54 11.55 -6.83
C TRP A 50 -12.98 11.40 -5.38
N CYS A 51 -12.04 11.27 -4.44
CA CYS A 51 -12.31 11.30 -3.00
C CYS A 51 -13.04 12.59 -2.60
N SER A 52 -12.49 13.75 -3.00
CA SER A 52 -13.12 15.05 -2.72
C SER A 52 -14.51 15.21 -3.34
N ASP A 53 -14.70 14.79 -4.59
CA ASP A 53 -15.98 14.89 -5.29
C ASP A 53 -17.05 13.98 -4.65
N ALA A 54 -16.64 12.82 -4.15
CA ALA A 54 -17.52 11.83 -3.53
C ALA A 54 -17.76 12.09 -2.03
N GLY A 55 -17.02 13.01 -1.41
CA GLY A 55 -17.09 13.27 0.03
C GLY A 55 -16.47 12.15 0.89
N VAL A 56 -15.50 11.40 0.35
CA VAL A 56 -14.84 10.26 1.02
C VAL A 56 -13.36 10.57 1.20
N GLN A 57 -12.75 10.06 2.28
CA GLN A 57 -11.33 10.22 2.57
C GLN A 57 -10.60 8.87 2.55
N LEU A 58 -9.29 8.90 2.28
CA LEU A 58 -8.43 7.75 2.52
C LEU A 58 -8.00 7.78 3.99
N SER A 59 -8.36 6.74 4.76
CA SER A 59 -7.96 6.65 6.18
C SER A 59 -6.52 6.16 6.34
N SER A 60 -6.08 5.30 5.43
CA SER A 60 -4.76 4.68 5.45
C SER A 60 -4.41 4.11 4.09
N ILE A 61 -3.14 3.80 3.87
CA ILE A 61 -2.69 2.95 2.78
C ILE A 61 -2.08 1.66 3.33
N LEU A 62 -2.23 0.55 2.61
CA LEU A 62 -1.71 -0.77 3.02
C LEU A 62 -0.68 -1.27 1.98
N PRO A 63 0.58 -0.81 2.00
CA PRO A 63 1.65 -1.48 1.28
C PRO A 63 1.96 -2.83 1.93
N VAL A 64 2.16 -3.86 1.09
CA VAL A 64 2.53 -5.20 1.54
C VAL A 64 3.81 -5.64 0.86
N MET A 65 4.89 -5.78 1.65
CA MET A 65 6.24 -6.08 1.17
C MET A 65 6.88 -7.20 2.00
N ALA A 66 7.74 -8.00 1.38
CA ALA A 66 8.44 -9.12 2.02
C ALA A 66 9.70 -8.68 2.81
N TRP A 67 9.56 -7.61 3.60
CA TRP A 67 10.63 -6.94 4.33
C TRP A 67 11.24 -7.73 5.50
N SER A 68 10.56 -8.78 5.99
CA SER A 68 11.15 -9.73 6.94
C SER A 68 11.55 -11.05 6.29
N GLY A 69 11.48 -11.18 4.96
CA GLY A 69 11.83 -12.43 4.25
C GLY A 69 13.27 -12.90 4.52
N PRO A 70 13.60 -14.19 4.38
CA PRO A 70 14.93 -14.73 4.71
C PRO A 70 16.03 -14.29 3.74
N ASP A 71 15.66 -13.88 2.53
CA ASP A 71 16.55 -13.43 1.45
C ASP A 71 16.86 -11.93 1.52
N GLU A 72 18.14 -11.56 1.54
CA GLU A 72 18.58 -10.16 1.69
C GLU A 72 18.26 -9.32 0.46
N GLU A 73 18.40 -9.85 -0.76
CA GLU A 73 18.12 -9.09 -1.98
C GLU A 73 16.64 -8.71 -2.07
N GLN A 74 15.75 -9.64 -1.72
CA GLN A 74 14.32 -9.38 -1.59
C GLN A 74 14.01 -8.34 -0.50
N ARG A 75 14.66 -8.39 0.67
CA ARG A 75 14.51 -7.37 1.71
C ARG A 75 14.95 -5.99 1.22
N GLN A 76 16.09 -5.88 0.56
CA GLN A 76 16.56 -4.62 -0.02
C GLN A 76 15.60 -4.10 -1.11
N GLY A 77 15.03 -4.99 -1.92
CA GLY A 77 13.94 -4.67 -2.85
C GLY A 77 12.69 -4.15 -2.14
N ALA A 78 12.27 -4.81 -1.06
CA ALA A 78 11.15 -4.39 -0.23
C ALA A 78 11.38 -2.99 0.36
N VAL A 79 12.58 -2.67 0.84
CA VAL A 79 12.92 -1.32 1.34
C VAL A 79 12.78 -0.27 0.23
N ARG A 80 13.22 -0.55 -1.00
CA ARG A 80 13.02 0.37 -2.14
C ARG A 80 11.53 0.57 -2.45
N ASN A 81 10.75 -0.50 -2.44
CA ASN A 81 9.31 -0.42 -2.66
C ASN A 81 8.60 0.38 -1.55
N TRP A 82 9.03 0.20 -0.30
CA TRP A 82 8.55 0.95 0.87
C TRP A 82 8.80 2.44 0.75
N LYS A 83 10.02 2.85 0.37
CA LYS A 83 10.34 4.27 0.13
C LYS A 83 9.38 4.88 -0.90
N ARG A 84 9.13 4.18 -2.00
CA ARG A 84 8.15 4.63 -3.01
C ARG A 84 6.73 4.69 -2.46
N ALA A 85 6.31 3.72 -1.64
CA ALA A 85 4.99 3.75 -1.00
C ALA A 85 4.83 4.94 -0.05
N ILE A 86 5.87 5.31 0.70
CA ILE A 86 5.89 6.49 1.58
C ILE A 86 5.73 7.78 0.77
N GLU A 87 6.44 7.91 -0.35
CA GLU A 87 6.27 9.06 -1.27
C GLU A 87 4.82 9.17 -1.75
N ILE A 88 4.20 8.04 -2.11
CA ILE A 88 2.80 8.01 -2.56
C ILE A 88 1.85 8.40 -1.42
N ALA A 89 2.08 7.93 -0.19
CA ALA A 89 1.31 8.33 0.99
C ALA A 89 1.36 9.85 1.21
N SER A 90 2.57 10.41 1.11
CA SER A 90 2.82 11.85 1.21
C SER A 90 2.10 12.62 0.10
N ASP A 91 2.23 12.20 -1.16
CA ASP A 91 1.54 12.85 -2.29
C ASP A 91 0.00 12.79 -2.16
N LEU A 92 -0.54 11.73 -1.55
CA LEU A 92 -1.96 11.58 -1.24
C LEU A 92 -2.41 12.41 -0.02
N ASN A 93 -1.50 12.90 0.81
CA ASN A 93 -1.75 13.45 2.14
C ASN A 93 -2.43 12.44 3.09
N VAL A 94 -1.91 11.21 3.13
CA VAL A 94 -2.38 10.15 4.03
C VAL A 94 -1.29 9.85 5.06
N ASP A 95 -1.57 10.12 6.33
CA ASP A 95 -0.60 10.03 7.42
C ASP A 95 -0.47 8.62 8.04
N VAL A 96 -1.37 7.70 7.67
CA VAL A 96 -1.40 6.33 8.21
C VAL A 96 -1.01 5.33 7.14
N MET A 97 0.04 4.55 7.41
CA MET A 97 0.44 3.40 6.62
C MET A 97 0.31 2.14 7.49
N ASN A 98 -0.62 1.27 7.12
CA ASN A 98 -0.75 -0.05 7.73
C ASN A 98 0.09 -1.06 6.96
N THR A 99 0.60 -2.09 7.62
CA THR A 99 1.28 -3.20 6.96
C THR A 99 1.26 -4.43 7.84
N GLU A 100 1.60 -5.53 7.23
CA GLU A 100 1.76 -6.83 7.86
C GLU A 100 3.25 -7.19 7.96
N PHE A 101 3.58 -7.98 8.97
CA PHE A 101 4.91 -8.57 9.14
C PHE A 101 5.12 -9.72 8.14
N ASN A 102 5.40 -9.37 6.88
CA ASN A 102 5.44 -10.30 5.77
C ASN A 102 6.85 -10.84 5.45
N GLY A 103 6.92 -12.17 5.32
CA GLY A 103 8.11 -12.96 5.03
C GLY A 103 7.73 -14.39 4.63
N SER A 104 8.56 -15.39 4.96
CA SER A 104 8.28 -16.81 4.69
C SER A 104 7.52 -17.45 5.85
N LYS A 105 6.31 -17.97 5.58
CA LYS A 105 5.53 -18.73 6.57
C LYS A 105 6.21 -20.04 7.01
N TYR A 106 7.18 -20.54 6.24
CA TYR A 106 7.90 -21.78 6.52
C TYR A 106 9.20 -21.55 7.32
N GLU A 107 9.67 -20.30 7.39
CA GLU A 107 10.92 -19.92 8.06
C GLU A 107 10.68 -18.75 9.03
N GLN A 108 9.65 -18.85 9.87
CA GLN A 108 9.19 -17.74 10.72
C GLN A 108 10.28 -17.19 11.64
N GLN A 109 11.00 -18.07 12.36
CA GLN A 109 12.11 -17.66 13.24
C GLN A 109 13.21 -16.93 12.46
N ARG A 110 13.59 -17.46 11.29
CA ARG A 110 14.60 -16.82 10.44
C ARG A 110 14.11 -15.46 9.93
N CYS A 111 12.82 -15.32 9.61
CA CYS A 111 12.25 -14.05 9.21
C CYS A 111 12.34 -13.00 10.32
N GLU A 112 12.05 -13.41 11.56
CA GLU A 112 12.19 -12.56 12.74
C GLU A 112 13.65 -12.15 12.96
N GLU A 113 14.59 -13.12 12.95
CA GLU A 113 16.02 -12.86 13.05
C GLU A 113 16.51 -11.89 11.97
N LYS A 114 16.04 -12.04 10.73
CA LYS A 114 16.43 -11.17 9.61
C LYS A 114 15.84 -9.76 9.71
N PHE A 115 14.63 -9.60 10.23
CA PHE A 115 14.05 -8.29 10.46
C PHE A 115 14.83 -7.48 11.50
N TYR A 116 15.24 -8.11 12.61
CA TYR A 116 16.05 -7.45 13.64
C TYR A 116 17.53 -7.31 13.28
N GLN A 117 18.00 -7.96 12.21
CA GLN A 117 19.36 -7.81 11.68
C GLN A 117 19.52 -6.61 10.74
N ILE A 118 18.45 -5.87 10.43
CA ILE A 118 18.55 -4.66 9.60
C ILE A 118 19.38 -3.64 10.38
N ASN A 119 20.69 -3.62 10.10
CA ASN A 119 21.63 -2.64 10.62
C ASN A 119 21.11 -1.24 10.27
N GLY A 120 21.00 -0.38 11.28
CA GLY A 120 20.60 1.02 11.13
C GLY A 120 21.52 1.82 10.22
#